data_AF-A0A2Z4FIZ0-F1
#
_entry.id   AF-A0A2Z4FIZ0-F1
#
_cell.length_a   1.000
_cell.length_b   1.000
_cell.length_c   1.000
_cell.angle_alpha   90.00
_cell.angle_beta   90.00
_cell.angle_gamma   90.00
#
_symmetry.space_group_name_H-M   'P 1'
#
loop_
_entity.id
_entity.type
_entity.pdbx_description
1 polymer ?
#
loop_
_entity_poly.entity_id
_entity_poly.type
_entity_poly.pdbx_seq_one_letter_code
_entity_poly.pdbx_strand_id
1 'polypeptide(L)'
;MTITVFEPTEGGAFEATLNDIVLEEFDADANDFVVNGEVTCLDDTALSMSTKPLPGAPVWTAPVCADGTEGFTATYNNIFFSSFGAILATATTTEAFPRDEMRLELYGDYEAGGVYQIDDLNYNTCETCLSIQTNCTEESADISGGTCDTRYNAGAGTLTITTLDETTGEFVGLIENAQFIEVDQEGLHTINVDNAAGWCVDSITISGFAPVGD
;
A
#
# COMPACT_ATOMS: atom_id res chain seq x y z
N MET A 1 -20.97 12.41 -17.77
CA MET A 1 -21.30 12.48 -16.33
C MET A 1 -21.78 13.88 -15.99
N THR A 2 -22.90 14.00 -15.30
CA THR A 2 -23.45 15.26 -14.80
C THR A 2 -23.62 15.14 -13.28
N ILE A 3 -22.99 16.02 -12.51
CA ILE A 3 -23.15 16.05 -11.05
C ILE A 3 -24.41 16.86 -10.73
N THR A 4 -25.36 16.26 -10.03
CA THR A 4 -26.65 16.87 -9.67
C THR A 4 -26.67 17.36 -8.23
N VAL A 5 -25.96 16.67 -7.32
CA VAL A 5 -25.79 17.08 -5.92
C VAL A 5 -24.35 16.86 -5.51
N PHE A 6 -23.75 17.85 -4.84
CA PHE A 6 -22.48 17.70 -4.15
C PHE A 6 -22.47 18.54 -2.89
N GLU A 7 -22.55 17.87 -1.75
CA GLU A 7 -22.48 18.47 -0.44
C GLU A 7 -21.14 18.09 0.20
N PRO A 8 -20.12 18.97 0.17
CA PRO A 8 -18.78 18.67 0.69
C PRO A 8 -18.73 18.78 2.22
N THR A 9 -19.63 18.09 2.89
CA THR A 9 -19.75 18.03 4.35
C THR A 9 -19.89 16.58 4.81
N GLU A 10 -19.66 16.32 6.09
CA GLU A 10 -19.91 14.99 6.66
C GLU A 10 -21.38 14.58 6.48
N GLY A 11 -21.60 13.38 5.92
CA GLY A 11 -22.92 12.85 5.60
C GLY A 11 -23.60 13.54 4.42
N GLY A 12 -22.89 14.43 3.70
CA GLY A 12 -23.40 15.12 2.53
C GLY A 12 -23.70 14.15 1.38
N ALA A 13 -24.70 14.48 0.57
CA ALA A 13 -25.01 13.71 -0.61
C ALA A 13 -24.05 14.04 -1.77
N PHE A 14 -23.65 12.99 -2.49
CA PHE A 14 -23.14 13.09 -3.84
C PHE A 14 -24.09 12.35 -4.77
N GLU A 15 -24.64 13.06 -5.74
CA GLU A 15 -25.47 12.47 -6.79
C GLU A 15 -24.92 12.88 -8.14
N ALA A 16 -24.82 11.90 -9.03
CA ALA A 16 -24.43 12.14 -10.41
C ALA A 16 -25.18 11.19 -11.35
N THR A 17 -25.41 11.64 -12.57
CA THR A 17 -25.93 10.81 -13.65
C THR A 17 -24.79 10.55 -14.64
N LEU A 18 -24.51 9.28 -14.89
CA LEU A 18 -23.72 8.88 -16.04
C LEU A 18 -24.68 8.71 -17.22
N ASN A 19 -24.41 9.40 -18.32
CA ASN A 19 -25.20 9.33 -19.54
C ASN A 19 -24.38 8.67 -20.63
N ASP A 20 -25.06 8.12 -21.63
CA ASP A 20 -24.44 7.61 -22.86
C ASP A 20 -23.39 6.51 -22.57
N ILE A 21 -23.71 5.58 -21.66
CA ILE A 21 -22.79 4.47 -21.34
C ILE A 21 -22.93 3.41 -22.43
N VAL A 22 -21.80 3.06 -23.05
CA VAL A 22 -21.71 1.93 -23.98
C VAL A 22 -21.04 0.78 -23.25
N LEU A 23 -21.74 -0.36 -23.16
CA LEU A 23 -21.20 -1.61 -22.67
C LEU A 23 -20.86 -2.50 -23.87
N GLU A 24 -19.58 -2.85 -23.99
CA GLU A 24 -19.07 -3.74 -25.03
C GLU A 24 -18.68 -5.08 -24.40
N GLU A 25 -18.99 -6.18 -25.08
CA GLU A 25 -18.64 -7.53 -24.63
C GLU A 25 -17.12 -7.72 -24.57
N PHE A 26 -16.65 -8.20 -23.41
CA PHE A 26 -15.23 -8.44 -23.11
C PHE A 26 -15.01 -9.92 -22.79
N ASP A 27 -14.06 -10.55 -23.46
CA ASP A 27 -13.62 -11.91 -23.19
C ASP A 27 -12.52 -11.88 -22.13
N ALA A 28 -12.85 -12.31 -20.91
CA ALA A 28 -11.91 -12.31 -19.79
C ALA A 28 -10.75 -13.30 -19.96
N ASP A 29 -10.95 -14.41 -20.68
CA ASP A 29 -9.91 -15.41 -20.90
C ASP A 29 -8.90 -14.93 -21.96
N ALA A 30 -9.40 -14.24 -22.98
CA ALA A 30 -8.56 -13.63 -24.02
C ALA A 30 -8.01 -12.24 -23.63
N ASN A 31 -8.59 -11.62 -22.59
CA ASN A 31 -8.32 -10.24 -22.16
C ASN A 31 -8.48 -9.22 -23.31
N ASP A 32 -9.51 -9.39 -24.14
CA ASP A 32 -9.79 -8.55 -25.32
C ASP A 32 -11.30 -8.37 -25.55
N PHE A 33 -11.67 -7.35 -26.33
CA PHE A 33 -13.06 -7.15 -26.75
C PHE A 33 -13.47 -8.19 -27.80
N VAL A 34 -14.70 -8.70 -27.67
CA VAL A 34 -15.21 -9.68 -28.62
C VAL A 34 -15.51 -9.00 -29.95
N VAL A 35 -14.88 -9.46 -31.03
CA VAL A 35 -15.11 -8.92 -32.37
C VAL A 35 -16.55 -9.20 -32.82
N ASN A 36 -17.35 -8.15 -33.00
CA ASN A 36 -18.81 -8.21 -33.19
C ASN A 36 -19.58 -8.78 -31.99
N GLY A 37 -19.03 -8.61 -30.78
CA GLY A 37 -19.72 -8.92 -29.54
C GLY A 37 -20.97 -8.06 -29.34
N GLU A 38 -21.75 -8.42 -28.33
CA GLU A 38 -22.93 -7.65 -27.95
C GLU A 38 -22.54 -6.24 -27.49
N VAL A 39 -23.26 -5.23 -27.99
CA VAL A 39 -23.11 -3.83 -27.58
C VAL A 39 -24.44 -3.34 -27.05
N THR A 40 -24.45 -2.89 -25.80
CA THR A 40 -25.63 -2.33 -25.14
C THR A 40 -25.39 -0.88 -24.78
N CYS A 41 -26.27 0.02 -25.21
CA CYS A 41 -26.27 1.40 -24.76
C CYS A 41 -27.24 1.57 -23.58
N LEU A 42 -26.75 2.16 -22.49
CA LEU A 42 -27.57 2.62 -21.39
C LEU A 42 -27.73 4.14 -21.52
N ASP A 43 -28.97 4.60 -21.61
CA ASP A 43 -29.30 6.02 -21.76
C ASP A 43 -28.78 6.83 -20.56
N ASP A 44 -29.11 6.38 -19.35
CA ASP A 44 -28.60 6.95 -18.10
C ASP A 44 -28.52 5.91 -16.96
N THR A 45 -27.68 6.22 -15.97
CA THR A 45 -27.69 5.56 -14.66
C THR A 45 -27.35 6.57 -13.56
N ALA A 46 -28.05 6.46 -12.43
CA ALA A 46 -27.85 7.32 -11.27
C ALA A 46 -26.83 6.71 -10.30
N LEU A 47 -25.83 7.51 -9.95
CA LEU A 47 -24.90 7.25 -8.85
C LEU A 47 -25.34 8.08 -7.65
N SER A 48 -25.47 7.42 -6.50
CA SER A 48 -25.70 8.08 -5.22
C SER A 48 -24.68 7.57 -4.21
N MET A 49 -24.01 8.51 -3.55
CA MET A 49 -22.99 8.25 -2.54
C MET A 49 -23.21 9.22 -1.38
N SER A 50 -22.72 8.86 -0.20
CA SER A 50 -22.61 9.80 0.93
C SER A 50 -21.14 10.13 1.15
N THR A 51 -20.83 11.41 1.36
CA THR A 51 -19.49 11.86 1.70
C THR A 51 -19.25 11.58 3.17
N LYS A 52 -18.19 10.82 3.47
CA LYS A 52 -17.58 10.86 4.79
C LYS A 52 -16.48 11.92 4.78
N PRO A 53 -16.35 12.72 5.84
CA PRO A 53 -15.20 13.60 5.95
C PRO A 53 -13.96 12.71 5.96
N LEU A 54 -12.92 13.13 5.25
CA LEU A 54 -11.64 12.46 5.39
C LEU A 54 -11.20 12.61 6.84
N PRO A 55 -10.72 11.53 7.49
CA PRO A 55 -10.06 11.68 8.77
C PRO A 55 -8.94 12.72 8.63
N GLY A 56 -8.70 13.48 9.69
CA GLY A 56 -7.57 14.40 9.71
C GLY A 56 -6.27 13.63 9.45
N ALA A 57 -5.28 14.30 8.85
CA ALA A 57 -3.96 13.69 8.65
C ALA A 57 -3.44 13.13 9.99
N PRO A 58 -2.89 11.90 9.99
CA PRO A 58 -2.41 11.28 11.22
C PRO A 58 -1.26 12.12 11.78
N VAL A 59 -1.25 12.33 13.09
CA VAL A 59 -0.19 13.11 13.76
C VAL A 59 0.88 12.13 14.22
N TRP A 60 2.07 12.24 13.65
CA TRP A 60 3.21 11.45 14.10
C TRP A 60 3.55 11.79 15.56
N THR A 61 3.58 10.76 16.40
CA THR A 61 4.16 10.82 17.75
C THR A 61 5.11 9.66 17.86
N ALA A 62 6.41 9.97 18.05
CA ALA A 62 7.43 8.94 18.16
C ALA A 62 7.06 7.94 19.28
N PRO A 63 7.04 6.63 19.00
CA PRO A 63 6.77 5.64 20.03
C PRO A 63 7.89 5.65 21.07
N VAL A 64 7.56 5.27 22.30
CA VAL A 64 8.58 4.93 23.28
C VAL A 64 9.05 3.51 22.96
N CYS A 65 10.19 3.40 22.27
CA CYS A 65 10.93 2.14 22.18
C CYS A 65 11.46 1.86 23.60
N ALA A 66 10.78 1.01 24.37
CA ALA A 66 11.36 0.52 25.61
C ALA A 66 12.39 -0.54 25.22
N ASP A 67 13.65 -0.33 25.60
CA ASP A 67 14.78 -1.24 25.35
C ASP A 67 14.32 -2.72 25.36
N GLY A 68 14.14 -3.34 24.19
CA GLY A 68 13.76 -4.75 24.07
C GLY A 68 12.39 -5.14 23.47
N THR A 69 11.64 -4.24 22.82
CA THR A 69 10.52 -4.64 21.91
C THR A 69 10.90 -4.64 20.43
N GLU A 70 12.18 -4.87 20.12
CA GLU A 70 12.83 -4.28 18.95
C GLU A 70 13.26 -5.31 17.90
N GLY A 71 12.87 -5.06 16.65
CA GLY A 71 13.34 -5.78 15.47
C GLY A 71 12.24 -6.50 14.70
N PHE A 72 12.60 -6.87 13.48
CA PHE A 72 11.80 -7.73 12.61
C PHE A 72 12.76 -8.76 12.01
N THR A 73 12.48 -10.05 12.17
CA THR A 73 13.33 -11.10 11.62
C THR A 73 12.66 -11.70 10.40
N ALA A 74 13.16 -11.36 9.22
CA ALA A 74 12.69 -11.90 7.97
C ALA A 74 13.35 -13.26 7.67
N THR A 75 12.55 -14.21 7.23
CA THR A 75 12.98 -15.53 6.75
C THR A 75 12.84 -15.64 5.23
N TYR A 76 11.86 -14.93 4.65
CA TYR A 76 11.58 -14.93 3.23
C TYR A 76 11.33 -13.51 2.74
N ASN A 77 11.86 -13.21 1.54
CA ASN A 77 11.67 -11.91 0.89
C ASN A 77 11.09 -12.13 -0.50
N ASN A 78 10.14 -11.28 -0.89
CA ASN A 78 9.59 -11.20 -2.23
C ASN A 78 9.75 -9.77 -2.75
N ILE A 79 10.23 -9.62 -4.00
CA ILE A 79 10.41 -8.34 -4.66
C ILE A 79 9.50 -8.32 -5.88
N PHE A 80 8.84 -7.19 -6.11
CA PHE A 80 8.00 -6.95 -7.26
C PHE A 80 8.29 -5.58 -7.84
N PHE A 81 8.55 -5.52 -9.14
CA PHE A 81 8.65 -4.28 -9.90
C PHE A 81 7.40 -4.13 -10.74
N SER A 82 6.70 -3.02 -10.55
CA SER A 82 5.52 -2.70 -11.35
C SER A 82 5.91 -2.10 -12.69
N SER A 83 5.02 -2.23 -13.68
CA SER A 83 5.19 -1.61 -15.00
C SER A 83 5.13 -0.08 -14.98
N PHE A 84 4.70 0.52 -13.87
CA PHE A 84 4.62 1.96 -13.67
C PHE A 84 5.77 2.50 -12.77
N GLY A 85 6.81 1.69 -12.52
CA GLY A 85 8.03 2.11 -11.82
C GLY A 85 7.99 1.99 -10.30
N ALA A 86 6.85 1.62 -9.70
CA ALA A 86 6.79 1.33 -8.27
C ALA A 86 7.51 0.02 -7.93
N ILE A 87 8.17 -0.01 -6.78
CA ILE A 87 8.85 -1.19 -6.22
C ILE A 87 8.11 -1.61 -4.95
N LEU A 88 7.78 -2.88 -4.85
CA LEU A 88 7.23 -3.50 -3.66
C LEU A 88 8.20 -4.57 -3.17
N ALA A 89 8.66 -4.45 -1.92
CA ALA A 89 9.49 -5.44 -1.27
C ALA A 89 8.82 -5.91 0.02
N THR A 90 8.55 -7.20 0.12
CA THR A 90 7.89 -7.82 1.27
C THR A 90 8.86 -8.77 1.94
N ALA A 91 9.06 -8.59 3.24
CA ALA A 91 9.86 -9.46 4.09
C ALA A 91 8.94 -10.13 5.12
N THR A 92 8.99 -11.46 5.26
CA THR A 92 8.05 -12.20 6.11
C THR A 92 8.76 -13.06 7.15
N THR A 93 8.12 -13.25 8.31
CA THR A 93 8.70 -14.06 9.41
C THR A 93 8.76 -15.55 9.07
N THR A 94 7.82 -16.04 8.24
CA THR A 94 7.78 -17.41 7.70
C THR A 94 7.24 -17.42 6.27
N GLU A 95 7.43 -18.52 5.54
CA GLU A 95 6.84 -18.70 4.20
C GLU A 95 5.34 -19.00 4.29
N ALA A 96 4.94 -19.91 5.19
CA ALA A 96 3.55 -20.30 5.39
C ALA A 96 2.79 -19.31 6.30
N PHE A 97 1.47 -19.21 6.08
CA PHE A 97 0.53 -18.51 6.95
C PHE A 97 0.14 -19.34 8.20
N PRO A 98 -0.22 -18.69 9.32
CA PRO A 98 -0.16 -17.25 9.53
C PRO A 98 1.28 -16.73 9.70
N ARG A 99 1.53 -15.47 9.31
CA ARG A 99 2.86 -14.84 9.36
C ARG A 99 2.77 -13.33 9.59
N ASP A 100 3.88 -12.72 9.97
CA ASP A 100 4.02 -11.27 9.98
C ASP A 100 4.74 -10.83 8.70
N GLU A 101 4.38 -9.66 8.19
CA GLU A 101 4.88 -9.10 6.94
C GLU A 101 5.36 -7.67 7.15
N MET A 102 6.62 -7.38 6.83
CA MET A 102 7.13 -6.04 6.64
C MET A 102 7.06 -5.71 5.16
N ARG A 103 6.40 -4.60 4.81
CA ARG A 103 6.21 -4.15 3.43
C ARG A 103 6.85 -2.79 3.22
N LEU A 104 7.75 -2.73 2.25
CA LEU A 104 8.35 -1.52 1.72
C LEU A 104 7.75 -1.24 0.34
N GLU A 105 7.13 -0.08 0.18
CA GLU A 105 6.48 0.35 -1.07
C GLU A 105 7.07 1.69 -1.50
N LEU A 106 7.56 1.75 -2.73
CA LEU A 106 8.34 2.85 -3.27
C LEU A 106 7.62 3.42 -4.50
N TYR A 107 7.17 4.68 -4.42
CA TYR A 107 6.36 5.34 -5.46
C TYR A 107 7.03 6.51 -6.19
N GLY A 108 8.23 6.91 -5.76
CA GLY A 108 9.05 7.94 -6.39
C GLY A 108 10.18 7.41 -7.29
N ASP A 109 11.10 8.30 -7.66
CA ASP A 109 12.30 7.97 -8.42
C ASP A 109 13.43 7.55 -7.47
N TYR A 110 13.85 6.29 -7.55
CA TYR A 110 14.87 5.69 -6.69
C TYR A 110 16.11 5.26 -7.49
N GLU A 111 17.28 5.34 -6.86
CA GLU A 111 18.56 4.97 -7.45
C GLU A 111 19.44 4.21 -6.46
N ALA A 112 20.27 3.31 -7.00
CA ALA A 112 21.27 2.61 -6.20
C ALA A 112 22.31 3.61 -5.64
N GLY A 113 22.64 3.45 -4.36
CA GLY A 113 23.45 4.37 -3.57
C GLY A 113 22.64 5.49 -2.89
N GLY A 114 21.35 5.63 -3.20
CA GLY A 114 20.49 6.65 -2.61
C GLY A 114 20.11 6.35 -1.15
N VAL A 115 19.87 7.42 -0.39
CA VAL A 115 19.35 7.38 0.99
C VAL A 115 18.06 8.17 1.05
N TYR A 116 16.98 7.50 1.45
CA TYR A 116 15.60 7.99 1.41
C TYR A 116 15.02 8.02 2.83
N GLN A 117 14.27 9.07 3.15
CA GLN A 117 13.62 9.19 4.45
C GLN A 117 12.33 8.37 4.48
N ILE A 118 12.02 7.81 5.64
CA ILE A 118 10.74 7.19 5.95
C ILE A 118 10.09 8.11 6.98
N ASP A 119 9.38 9.14 6.52
CA ASP A 119 8.90 10.25 7.36
C ASP A 119 7.43 10.62 7.12
N ASP A 120 6.70 9.82 6.36
CA ASP A 120 5.26 9.96 6.15
C ASP A 120 4.51 8.71 6.58
N LEU A 121 3.77 8.85 7.68
CA LEU A 121 2.93 7.81 8.25
C LEU A 121 1.70 7.50 7.39
N ASN A 122 1.24 8.48 6.61
CA ASN A 122 0.00 8.38 5.86
C ASN A 122 0.23 7.65 4.53
N TYR A 123 -0.40 6.49 4.42
CA TYR A 123 -0.27 5.63 3.26
C TYR A 123 -0.61 6.33 1.93
N ASN A 124 -1.57 7.26 1.94
CA ASN A 124 -1.99 8.00 0.75
C ASN A 124 -0.92 8.97 0.22
N THR A 125 0.02 9.42 1.05
CA THR A 125 0.96 10.50 0.69
C THR A 125 2.43 10.09 0.78
N CYS A 126 2.74 8.94 1.37
CA CYS A 126 4.11 8.46 1.45
C CYS A 126 4.68 8.10 0.07
N GLU A 127 5.91 8.55 -0.20
CA GLU A 127 6.68 8.10 -1.36
C GLU A 127 7.52 6.86 -1.02
N THR A 128 8.05 6.81 0.21
CA THR A 128 8.76 5.67 0.81
C THR A 128 7.91 5.12 1.95
N CYS A 129 6.96 4.26 1.63
CA CYS A 129 6.03 3.70 2.61
C CYS A 129 6.63 2.44 3.24
N LEU A 130 6.68 2.40 4.57
CA LEU A 130 7.11 1.21 5.31
C LEU A 130 6.05 0.82 6.34
N SER A 131 5.64 -0.44 6.34
CA SER A 131 4.65 -0.96 7.29
C SER A 131 4.98 -2.36 7.78
N ILE A 132 4.43 -2.73 8.93
CA ILE A 132 4.39 -4.08 9.48
C ILE A 132 2.92 -4.48 9.63
N GLN A 133 2.58 -5.66 9.15
CA GLN A 133 1.27 -6.29 9.33
C GLN A 133 1.48 -7.60 10.08
N THR A 134 0.66 -7.86 11.10
CA THR A 134 0.87 -9.02 11.98
C THR A 134 -0.17 -10.10 11.76
N ASN A 135 0.20 -11.36 11.98
CA ASN A 135 -0.69 -12.52 11.94
C ASN A 135 -1.58 -12.55 10.67
N CYS A 136 -1.00 -12.18 9.53
CA CYS A 136 -1.64 -12.30 8.23
C CYS A 136 -1.99 -13.75 7.97
N THR A 137 -3.23 -14.05 7.56
CA THR A 137 -3.71 -15.43 7.36
C THR A 137 -3.77 -15.85 5.88
N GLU A 138 -3.59 -14.89 4.98
CA GLU A 138 -3.51 -15.08 3.53
C GLU A 138 -2.61 -14.02 2.90
N GLU A 139 -2.29 -14.23 1.62
CA GLU A 139 -1.43 -13.31 0.89
C GLU A 139 -2.17 -12.01 0.55
N SER A 140 -1.59 -10.90 0.97
CA SER A 140 -2.12 -9.57 0.72
C SER A 140 -1.80 -9.14 -0.71
N ALA A 141 -2.68 -9.45 -1.68
CA ALA A 141 -2.57 -8.92 -3.04
C ALA A 141 -2.91 -7.42 -3.14
N ASP A 142 -3.57 -6.87 -2.10
CA ASP A 142 -4.07 -5.50 -2.06
C ASP A 142 -3.50 -4.72 -0.86
N ILE A 143 -3.49 -3.41 -1.02
CA ILE A 143 -3.22 -2.35 -0.05
C ILE A 143 -4.20 -2.35 1.12
N SER A 144 -5.43 -2.81 0.88
CA SER A 144 -6.44 -3.00 1.92
C SER A 144 -6.06 -4.08 2.94
N GLY A 145 -4.93 -4.76 2.76
CA GLY A 145 -4.45 -5.83 3.60
C GLY A 145 -5.17 -7.12 3.26
N GLY A 146 -4.43 -8.21 3.15
CA GLY A 146 -4.98 -9.51 3.45
C GLY A 146 -5.52 -9.51 4.89
N THR A 147 -6.12 -10.62 5.30
CA THR A 147 -6.60 -10.78 6.67
C THR A 147 -5.45 -10.82 7.68
N CYS A 148 -4.96 -9.66 8.09
CA CYS A 148 -3.97 -9.44 9.15
C CYS A 148 -4.64 -8.81 10.38
N ASP A 149 -4.12 -9.09 11.57
CA ASP A 149 -4.73 -8.67 12.83
C ASP A 149 -4.47 -7.20 13.16
N THR A 150 -3.24 -6.72 12.94
CA THR A 150 -2.83 -5.34 13.24
C THR A 150 -1.89 -4.81 12.18
N ARG A 151 -1.89 -3.48 12.02
CA ARG A 151 -1.01 -2.75 11.10
C ARG A 151 -0.25 -1.67 11.86
N TYR A 152 1.03 -1.56 11.54
CA TYR A 152 1.90 -0.49 12.01
C TYR A 152 2.50 0.21 10.80
N ASN A 153 2.39 1.53 10.71
CA ASN A 153 3.08 2.30 9.69
C ASN A 153 4.27 3.02 10.33
N ALA A 154 5.38 3.08 9.59
CA ALA A 154 6.55 3.83 10.00
C ALA A 154 6.33 5.33 9.80
N GLY A 155 6.69 6.14 10.78
CA GLY A 155 6.74 7.61 10.64
C GLY A 155 8.14 8.19 10.88
N ALA A 156 9.13 7.33 11.09
CA ALA A 156 10.54 7.69 11.12
C ALA A 156 11.39 6.50 10.65
N GLY A 157 12.55 6.78 10.06
CA GLY A 157 13.53 5.79 9.62
C GLY A 157 14.25 6.24 8.35
N THR A 158 15.19 5.42 7.89
CA THR A 158 15.90 5.65 6.64
C THR A 158 16.01 4.37 5.83
N LEU A 159 15.86 4.49 4.51
CA LEU A 159 16.16 3.43 3.54
C LEU A 159 17.42 3.80 2.75
N THR A 160 18.42 2.92 2.74
CA THR A 160 19.55 2.99 1.81
C THR A 160 19.39 1.91 0.76
N ILE A 161 19.28 2.27 -0.51
CA ILE A 161 19.20 1.30 -1.62
C ILE A 161 20.62 1.00 -2.06
N THR A 162 21.13 -0.20 -1.82
CA THR A 162 22.50 -0.57 -2.25
C THR A 162 22.52 -1.14 -3.66
N THR A 163 21.45 -1.82 -4.05
CA THR A 163 21.28 -2.39 -5.40
C THR A 163 19.86 -2.15 -5.89
N LEU A 164 19.75 -1.65 -7.12
CA LEU A 164 18.50 -1.58 -7.89
C LEU A 164 18.86 -1.84 -9.35
N ASP A 165 18.58 -3.05 -9.83
CA ASP A 165 18.82 -3.48 -11.20
C ASP A 165 17.53 -4.02 -11.82
N GLU A 166 16.85 -3.15 -12.56
CA GLU A 166 15.61 -3.48 -13.27
C GLU A 166 15.81 -4.53 -14.38
N THR A 167 17.03 -4.71 -14.87
CA THR A 167 17.32 -5.70 -15.94
C THR A 167 17.35 -7.11 -15.38
N THR A 168 17.91 -7.29 -14.18
CA THR A 168 17.99 -8.60 -13.51
C THR A 168 16.86 -8.81 -12.51
N GLY A 169 16.12 -7.75 -12.17
CA GLY A 169 15.14 -7.73 -11.09
C GLY A 169 15.76 -7.59 -9.70
N GLU A 170 17.08 -7.42 -9.57
CA GLU A 170 17.76 -7.41 -8.27
C GLU A 170 17.44 -6.14 -7.47
N PHE A 171 17.03 -6.32 -6.21
CA PHE A 171 16.84 -5.24 -5.24
C PHE A 171 17.52 -5.59 -3.92
N VAL A 172 18.24 -4.62 -3.36
CA VAL A 172 18.79 -4.69 -1.99
C VAL A 172 18.64 -3.33 -1.31
N GLY A 173 17.86 -3.31 -0.23
CA GLY A 173 17.64 -2.13 0.60
C GLY A 173 17.96 -2.40 2.07
N LEU A 174 18.65 -1.46 2.72
CA LEU A 174 18.91 -1.43 4.16
C LEU A 174 18.00 -0.39 4.81
N ILE A 175 17.12 -0.83 5.69
CA ILE A 175 16.29 0.03 6.53
C ILE A 175 16.97 0.18 7.88
N GLU A 176 17.04 1.41 8.40
CA GLU A 176 17.64 1.72 9.70
C GLU A 176 16.75 2.66 10.53
N ASN A 177 16.81 2.48 11.86
CA ASN A 177 16.14 3.30 12.86
C ASN A 177 14.65 3.51 12.59
N ALA A 178 13.97 2.49 12.06
CA ALA A 178 12.56 2.60 11.71
C ALA A 178 11.69 2.55 12.97
N GLN A 179 10.78 3.51 13.09
CA GLN A 179 9.84 3.60 14.21
C GLN A 179 8.42 3.58 13.65
N PHE A 180 7.59 2.73 14.24
CA PHE A 180 6.24 2.49 13.80
C PHE A 180 5.25 2.73 14.92
N ILE A 181 4.06 3.15 14.55
CA ILE A 181 2.90 3.18 15.45
C ILE A 181 1.76 2.39 14.84
N GLU A 182 0.95 1.79 15.70
CA GLU A 182 -0.28 1.10 15.32
C GLU A 182 -1.27 2.07 14.66
N VAL A 183 -1.83 1.65 13.54
CA VAL A 183 -2.75 2.44 12.74
C VAL A 183 -3.92 1.61 12.21
N ASP A 184 -5.06 2.26 12.05
CA ASP A 184 -6.17 1.78 11.25
C ASP A 184 -6.07 2.36 9.83
N GLN A 185 -6.67 1.65 8.86
CA GLN A 185 -6.64 2.02 7.46
C GLN A 185 -8.07 2.14 6.90
N GLU A 186 -8.45 3.34 6.46
CA GLU A 186 -9.71 3.61 5.75
C GLU A 186 -9.41 3.93 4.27
N GLY A 187 -9.39 2.89 3.43
CA GLY A 187 -8.93 3.00 2.05
C GLY A 187 -7.44 3.34 2.01
N LEU A 188 -7.07 4.48 1.42
CA LEU A 188 -5.68 4.96 1.42
C LEU A 188 -5.36 5.83 2.65
N HIS A 189 -6.36 6.19 3.46
CA HIS A 189 -6.15 7.06 4.61
C HIS A 189 -5.73 6.28 5.85
N THR A 190 -4.64 6.72 6.47
CA THR A 190 -4.15 6.18 7.73
C THR A 190 -4.72 6.97 8.91
N ILE A 191 -5.19 6.25 9.92
CA ILE A 191 -5.75 6.80 11.17
C ILE A 191 -4.94 6.23 12.34
N ASN A 192 -4.50 7.09 13.26
CA ASN A 192 -3.82 6.62 14.46
C ASN A 192 -4.78 5.85 15.36
N VAL A 193 -4.34 4.70 15.88
CA VAL A 193 -5.05 4.03 16.98
C VAL A 193 -4.82 4.80 18.27
N ASP A 194 -5.87 5.01 19.06
CA ASP A 194 -5.77 5.67 20.36
C ASP A 194 -4.89 4.86 21.32
N ASN A 195 -3.85 5.49 21.88
CA ASN A 195 -2.81 4.81 22.67
C ASN A 195 -2.12 3.67 21.88
N ALA A 196 -1.93 3.87 20.57
CA ALA A 196 -1.24 2.96 19.67
C ALA A 196 0.01 2.34 20.30
N ALA A 197 0.14 1.02 20.15
CA ALA A 197 1.40 0.35 20.43
C ALA A 197 2.50 0.85 19.47
N GLY A 198 3.73 0.89 19.96
CA GLY A 198 4.91 1.24 19.17
C GLY A 198 5.73 0.01 18.80
N TRP A 199 6.33 0.03 17.62
CA TRP A 199 7.33 -0.97 17.19
C TRP A 199 8.57 -0.23 16.72
N CYS A 200 9.77 -0.71 17.08
CA CYS A 200 11.02 -0.12 16.59
C CYS A 200 11.91 -1.20 15.96
N VAL A 201 12.58 -0.85 14.87
CA VAL A 201 13.49 -1.73 14.13
C VAL A 201 14.80 -0.99 13.92
N ASP A 202 15.85 -1.43 14.62
CA ASP A 202 17.18 -0.81 14.53
C ASP A 202 17.74 -0.91 13.11
N SER A 203 17.72 -2.10 12.54
CA SER A 203 18.13 -2.33 11.16
C SER A 203 17.55 -3.61 10.58
N ILE A 204 17.23 -3.61 9.28
CA ILE A 204 16.90 -4.81 8.53
C ILE A 204 17.30 -4.63 7.06
N THR A 205 17.83 -5.70 6.45
CA THR A 205 18.07 -5.75 5.01
C THR A 205 16.96 -6.53 4.33
N ILE A 206 16.34 -5.93 3.32
CA ILE A 206 15.41 -6.61 2.41
C ILE A 206 16.12 -6.78 1.07
N SER A 207 16.22 -8.02 0.61
CA SER A 207 16.92 -8.36 -0.63
C SER A 207 16.22 -9.47 -1.39
N GLY A 208 16.22 -9.40 -2.71
CA GLY A 208 15.69 -10.46 -3.57
C GLY A 208 15.72 -10.09 -5.05
N PHE A 209 14.98 -10.86 -5.84
CA PHE A 209 14.83 -10.67 -7.28
C PHE A 209 13.35 -10.58 -7.64
N ALA A 210 12.97 -9.53 -8.35
CA ALA A 210 11.68 -9.45 -9.01
C ALA A 210 11.64 -10.41 -10.20
N PRO A 211 10.50 -11.08 -10.46
CA PRO A 211 10.30 -11.79 -11.71
C PRO A 211 10.39 -10.78 -12.88
N VAL A 212 11.44 -10.89 -13.68
CA VAL A 212 11.53 -10.18 -14.96
C VAL A 212 10.71 -10.96 -15.98
N GLY A 213 9.62 -10.36 -16.47
CA GLY A 213 8.81 -10.93 -17.55
C GLY A 213 9.58 -10.89 -18.88
N ASP A 214 9.55 -12.01 -19.61
CA ASP A 214 10.04 -12.11 -21.00
C ASP A 214 9.27 -11.23 -21.99
#